data_AF-A0A940NQG9-F1
#
_entry.id   AF-A0A940NQG9-F1
#
_cell.length_a   1.000
_cell.length_b   1.000
_cell.length_c   1.000
_cell.angle_alpha   90.00
_cell.angle_beta   90.00
_cell.angle_gamma   90.00
#
_symmetry.space_group_name_H-M   'P 1'
#
loop_
_entity.id
_entity.type
_entity.pdbx_description
1 polymer ?
#
loop_
_entity_poly.entity_id
_entity_poly.type
_entity_poly.pdbx_seq_one_letter_code
_entity_poly.pdbx_strand_id
1 'polypeptide(L)'
;MTDLLFTKAYELYRNNVYAAAFSCVRNAADAADLQQEAFMRLYTCDKEFESDEHIKAWLLRVVVNLSRNHVRDNRRIVLTELTETIPAPDSTGRQDVLEAVLALPEKYRTPIHLFYYEEYAVREIAEILDMTEGAVKTRLRRGRNLLEKTLGKEG
;
A
#
# COMPACT_ATOMS: atom_id res chain seq x y z
N MET A 1 0.36 5.01 -23.94
CA MET A 1 1.42 5.81 -23.26
C MET A 1 2.69 5.81 -24.11
N THR A 2 3.47 6.90 -24.15
CA THR A 2 4.79 6.89 -24.84
C THR A 2 5.87 6.24 -23.96
N ASP A 3 6.86 5.60 -24.57
CA ASP A 3 7.95 4.91 -23.83
C ASP A 3 8.72 5.85 -22.89
N LEU A 4 8.91 7.12 -23.28
CA LEU A 4 9.58 8.12 -22.46
C LEU A 4 8.75 8.49 -21.21
N LEU A 5 7.44 8.65 -21.36
CA LEU A 5 6.55 8.95 -20.24
C LEU A 5 6.49 7.78 -19.26
N PHE A 6 6.43 6.55 -19.79
CA PHE A 6 6.47 5.35 -18.98
C PHE A 6 7.77 5.24 -18.17
N THR A 7 8.93 5.39 -18.84
CA THR A 7 10.24 5.32 -18.17
C THR A 7 10.36 6.37 -17.06
N LYS A 8 9.91 7.60 -17.33
CA LYS A 8 9.87 8.67 -16.31
C LYS A 8 9.00 8.27 -15.12
N ALA A 9 7.78 7.78 -15.37
CA ALA A 9 6.86 7.37 -14.31
C ALA A 9 7.41 6.19 -13.49
N TYR A 10 8.06 5.23 -14.14
CA TYR A 10 8.68 4.08 -13.49
C TYR A 10 9.78 4.52 -12.53
N GLU A 11 10.73 5.33 -12.98
CA GLU A 11 11.83 5.80 -12.12
C GLU A 11 11.35 6.65 -10.94
N LEU A 12 10.33 7.49 -11.16
CA LEU A 12 9.80 8.34 -10.10
C LEU A 12 8.99 7.57 -9.06
N TYR A 13 8.19 6.58 -9.48
CA TYR A 13 7.13 6.03 -8.62
C TYR A 13 7.31 4.56 -8.24
N ARG A 14 8.30 3.84 -8.80
CA ARG A 14 8.55 2.42 -8.47
C ARG A 14 8.61 2.14 -6.97
N ASN A 15 9.28 3.01 -6.22
CA ASN A 15 9.45 2.82 -4.77
C ASN A 15 8.15 3.08 -4.01
N ASN A 16 7.38 4.11 -4.39
CA ASN A 16 6.08 4.43 -3.79
C ASN A 16 5.07 3.30 -4.04
N VAL A 17 4.99 2.81 -5.27
CA VAL A 17 4.09 1.72 -5.67
C VAL A 17 4.47 0.43 -4.95
N TYR A 18 5.76 0.10 -4.86
CA TYR A 18 6.24 -1.05 -4.10
C TYR A 18 5.93 -0.92 -2.61
N ALA A 19 6.21 0.24 -2.00
CA ALA A 19 5.94 0.48 -0.58
C ALA A 19 4.44 0.35 -0.26
N ALA A 20 3.58 0.86 -1.14
CA ALA A 20 2.13 0.73 -1.01
C ALA A 20 1.68 -0.73 -1.12
N ALA A 21 2.21 -1.49 -2.09
CA ALA A 21 1.94 -2.93 -2.23
C ALA A 21 2.38 -3.70 -0.99
N PHE A 22 3.61 -3.47 -0.52
CA PHE A 22 4.18 -4.10 0.66
C PHE A 22 3.38 -3.78 1.92
N SER A 23 2.88 -2.53 2.03
CA SER A 23 1.97 -2.12 3.12
C SER A 23 0.65 -2.90 3.12
N CYS A 24 0.25 -3.50 2.01
CA CYS A 24 -0.93 -4.34 1.93
C CYS A 24 -0.60 -5.81 2.22
N VAL A 25 0.38 -6.40 1.51
CA VAL A 25 0.60 -7.86 1.49
C VAL A 25 1.67 -8.38 2.46
N ARG A 26 2.61 -7.53 2.91
CA ARG A 26 3.74 -7.92 3.79
C ARG A 26 4.64 -9.07 3.29
N ASN A 27 4.61 -9.34 2.00
CA ASN A 27 5.50 -10.29 1.34
C ASN A 27 6.23 -9.54 0.23
N ALA A 28 7.56 -9.63 0.21
CA ALA A 28 8.39 -8.88 -0.73
C ALA A 28 8.22 -9.36 -2.18
N ALA A 29 8.09 -10.68 -2.39
CA ALA A 29 7.86 -11.26 -3.71
C ALA A 29 6.49 -10.85 -4.24
N ASP A 30 5.43 -11.04 -3.45
CA ASP A 30 4.08 -10.61 -3.83
C ASP A 30 4.02 -9.10 -4.11
N ALA A 31 4.68 -8.28 -3.28
CA ALA A 31 4.71 -6.83 -3.47
C ALA A 31 5.42 -6.44 -4.78
N ALA A 32 6.53 -7.11 -5.12
CA ALA A 32 7.25 -6.88 -6.37
C ALA A 32 6.41 -7.28 -7.59
N ASP A 33 5.69 -8.40 -7.52
CA ASP A 33 4.83 -8.87 -8.60
C ASP A 33 3.63 -7.92 -8.81
N LEU A 34 2.99 -7.49 -7.72
CA LEU A 34 1.87 -6.54 -7.76
C LEU A 34 2.32 -5.16 -8.27
N GLN A 35 3.53 -4.71 -7.91
CA GLN A 35 4.12 -3.49 -8.44
C GLN A 35 4.33 -3.60 -9.95
N GLN A 36 4.92 -4.70 -10.42
CA GLN A 36 5.13 -4.94 -11.85
C GLN A 36 3.81 -4.96 -12.61
N GLU A 37 2.81 -5.68 -12.13
CA GLU A 37 1.47 -5.72 -12.72
C GLU A 37 0.83 -4.33 -12.80
N ALA A 38 1.01 -3.48 -11.79
CA ALA A 38 0.50 -2.11 -11.81
C ALA A 38 1.15 -1.25 -12.91
N PHE A 39 2.47 -1.38 -13.12
CA PHE A 39 3.17 -0.69 -14.20
C PHE A 39 2.86 -1.28 -15.58
N MET A 40 2.67 -2.59 -15.69
CA MET A 40 2.21 -3.21 -16.94
C MET A 40 0.85 -2.63 -17.35
N ARG A 41 -0.08 -2.49 -16.39
CA ARG A 41 -1.36 -1.83 -16.63
C ARG A 41 -1.20 -0.37 -17.01
N LEU A 42 -0.25 0.35 -16.42
CA LEU A 42 0.04 1.73 -16.81
C LEU A 42 0.47 1.81 -18.28
N TYR A 43 1.37 0.90 -18.69
CA TYR A 43 1.88 0.87 -20.06
C TYR A 43 0.78 0.58 -21.08
N THR A 44 -0.13 -0.34 -20.76
CA THR A 44 -1.21 -0.76 -21.65
C THR A 44 -2.49 0.08 -21.52
N CYS A 45 -2.57 1.01 -20.56
CA CYS A 45 -3.79 1.80 -20.39
C CYS A 45 -3.94 2.87 -21.46
N ASP A 46 -5.19 3.10 -21.85
CA ASP A 46 -5.59 4.16 -22.77
C ASP A 46 -6.06 5.43 -22.03
N LYS A 47 -5.62 5.58 -20.77
CA LYS A 47 -6.04 6.69 -19.91
C LYS A 47 -5.17 7.92 -20.19
N GLU A 48 -5.82 9.06 -20.39
CA GLU A 48 -5.14 10.36 -20.40
C GLU A 48 -4.85 10.81 -18.96
N PHE A 49 -3.61 11.23 -18.72
CA PHE A 49 -3.16 11.74 -17.44
C PHE A 49 -2.89 13.23 -17.54
N GLU A 50 -3.42 13.97 -16.58
CA GLU A 50 -3.35 15.43 -16.54
C GLU A 50 -2.04 15.93 -15.91
N SER A 51 -1.40 15.09 -15.09
CA SER A 51 -0.17 15.43 -14.39
C SER A 51 0.59 14.18 -13.93
N ASP A 52 1.86 14.38 -13.59
CA ASP A 52 2.72 13.42 -12.90
C ASP A 52 2.04 12.87 -11.62
N GLU A 53 1.36 13.75 -10.87
CA GLU A 53 0.64 13.37 -9.65
C GLU A 53 -0.61 12.52 -9.93
N HIS A 54 -1.32 12.78 -11.04
CA HIS A 54 -2.44 11.92 -11.46
C HIS A 54 -1.95 10.50 -11.81
N ILE A 55 -0.76 10.37 -12.42
CA ILE A 55 -0.14 9.06 -12.68
C ILE A 55 0.16 8.34 -11.36
N LYS A 56 0.78 9.04 -10.40
CA LYS A 56 1.11 8.49 -9.07
C LYS A 56 -0.15 8.00 -8.34
N ALA A 57 -1.18 8.84 -8.24
CA ALA A 57 -2.44 8.50 -7.58
C ALA A 57 -3.13 7.30 -8.26
N TRP A 58 -3.10 7.24 -9.60
CA TRP A 58 -3.65 6.11 -10.34
C TRP A 58 -2.89 4.81 -10.07
N LEU A 59 -1.55 4.83 -10.11
CA LEU A 59 -0.71 3.68 -9.79
C LEU A 59 -0.97 3.16 -8.37
N LEU A 60 -1.05 4.06 -7.39
CA LEU A 60 -1.34 3.70 -6.01
C LEU A 60 -2.73 3.08 -5.86
N ARG A 61 -3.74 3.61 -6.56
CA ARG A 61 -5.07 3.01 -6.60
C ARG A 61 -5.05 1.60 -7.20
N VAL A 62 -4.37 1.44 -8.33
CA VAL A 62 -4.27 0.14 -9.01
C VAL A 62 -3.58 -0.88 -8.12
N VAL A 63 -2.41 -0.56 -7.55
CA VAL A 63 -1.64 -1.52 -6.75
C VAL A 63 -2.35 -1.88 -5.44
N VAL A 64 -3.06 -0.94 -4.80
CA VAL A 64 -3.85 -1.25 -3.61
C VAL A 64 -5.02 -2.18 -3.94
N ASN A 65 -5.69 -1.97 -5.08
CA ASN A 65 -6.78 -2.85 -5.51
C ASN A 65 -6.28 -4.25 -5.88
N LEU A 66 -5.15 -4.35 -6.57
CA LEU A 66 -4.47 -5.61 -6.86
C LEU A 66 -4.13 -6.35 -5.56
N SER A 67 -3.52 -5.65 -4.60
CA SER A 67 -3.13 -6.22 -3.31
C SER A 67 -4.32 -6.74 -2.51
N ARG A 68 -5.44 -6.01 -2.48
CA ARG A 68 -6.68 -6.44 -1.80
C ARG A 68 -7.25 -7.72 -2.41
N ASN A 69 -7.23 -7.81 -3.75
CA ASN A 69 -7.67 -9.02 -4.45
C ASN A 69 -6.74 -10.20 -4.15
N HIS A 70 -5.42 -10.00 -4.21
CA HIS A 70 -4.41 -11.01 -3.85
C HIS A 70 -4.60 -11.55 -2.44
N VAL A 71 -4.77 -10.68 -1.44
CA VAL A 71 -5.01 -11.09 -0.05
C VAL A 71 -6.34 -11.83 0.10
N ARG A 72 -7.40 -11.39 -0.58
CA ARG A 72 -8.70 -12.08 -0.55
C ARG A 72 -8.61 -13.48 -1.13
N ASP A 73 -7.91 -13.63 -2.25
CA ASP A 73 -7.83 -14.88 -2.99
C ASP A 73 -6.86 -15.85 -2.29
N ASN A 74 -5.75 -15.38 -1.73
CA ASN A 74 -4.87 -16.18 -0.86
C ASN A 74 -5.56 -16.62 0.43
N ARG A 75 -6.41 -15.78 1.05
CA ARG A 75 -7.21 -16.21 2.22
C ARG A 75 -8.18 -17.33 1.86
N ARG A 76 -8.75 -17.31 0.64
CA ARG A 76 -9.63 -18.40 0.18
C ARG A 76 -8.84 -19.69 0.00
N ILE A 77 -7.64 -19.61 -0.57
CA ILE A 77 -6.75 -20.77 -0.77
C ILE A 77 -6.28 -21.35 0.59
N VAL A 78 -5.87 -20.51 1.54
CA VAL A 78 -5.45 -20.94 2.89
C VAL A 78 -6.62 -21.52 3.72
N LEU A 79 -7.85 -21.05 3.51
CA LEU A 79 -9.05 -21.67 4.13
C LEU A 79 -9.33 -23.07 3.57
N THR A 80 -8.89 -23.37 2.35
CA THR A 80 -8.96 -24.70 1.73
C THR A 80 -7.72 -25.57 1.97
N GLU A 81 -6.56 -24.98 2.27
CA GLU A 81 -5.29 -25.67 2.57
C GLU A 81 -4.67 -25.08 3.84
N LEU A 82 -4.87 -25.73 4.99
CA LEU A 82 -4.18 -25.37 6.24
C LEU A 82 -2.66 -25.48 6.04
N THR A 83 -1.97 -24.35 5.91
CA THR A 83 -0.50 -24.34 5.97
C THR A 83 0.06 -23.06 6.56
N GLU A 84 1.22 -23.25 7.20
CA GLU A 84 1.87 -22.43 8.21
C GLU A 84 2.42 -21.09 7.69
N THR A 85 2.27 -20.04 8.50
CA THR A 85 2.77 -18.70 8.20
C THR A 85 4.25 -18.58 8.56
N ILE A 86 5.08 -18.22 7.58
CA ILE A 86 6.52 -17.95 7.76
C ILE A 86 6.73 -16.60 8.49
N PRO A 87 7.58 -16.50 9.53
CA PRO A 87 7.87 -15.23 10.20
C PRO A 87 8.78 -14.32 9.35
N ALA A 88 8.56 -13.01 9.43
CA ALA A 88 9.39 -11.99 8.79
C ALA A 88 10.70 -11.76 9.58
N PRO A 89 11.81 -11.35 8.93
CA PRO A 89 13.11 -11.19 9.58
C PRO A 89 13.28 -9.82 10.27
N ASP A 90 13.95 -9.85 11.43
CA ASP A 90 14.36 -8.71 12.27
C ASP A 90 15.39 -7.79 11.57
N SER A 91 15.33 -6.49 11.86
CA SER A 91 16.44 -5.52 11.74
C SER A 91 16.20 -4.34 12.70
N THR A 92 17.14 -3.41 12.87
CA THR A 92 17.29 -2.62 14.12
C THR A 92 16.96 -1.11 14.00
N GLY A 93 16.36 -0.54 15.05
CA GLY A 93 16.56 0.85 15.53
C GLY A 93 15.71 2.00 14.93
N ARG A 94 15.51 2.05 13.60
CA ARG A 94 14.38 2.80 12.96
C ARG A 94 13.17 1.90 12.68
N GLN A 95 13.36 0.68 13.12
CA GLN A 95 12.53 -0.46 12.85
C GLN A 95 11.25 -0.42 13.68
N ASP A 96 11.26 0.24 14.83
CA ASP A 96 10.14 0.39 15.76
C ASP A 96 8.87 0.95 15.09
N VAL A 97 8.98 2.06 14.35
CA VAL A 97 7.82 2.71 13.72
C VAL A 97 7.37 1.94 12.49
N LEU A 98 8.30 1.50 11.64
CA LEU A 98 7.96 0.73 10.45
C LEU A 98 7.37 -0.62 10.82
N GLU A 99 7.92 -1.33 11.80
CA GLU A 99 7.37 -2.57 12.33
C GLU A 99 6.06 -2.35 13.04
N ALA A 100 5.90 -1.28 13.82
CA ALA A 100 4.62 -0.94 14.44
C ALA A 100 3.55 -0.72 13.37
N VAL A 101 3.88 -0.04 12.26
CA VAL A 101 2.99 0.13 11.10
C VAL A 101 2.72 -1.21 10.41
N LEU A 102 3.73 -2.05 10.21
CA LEU A 102 3.57 -3.40 9.64
C LEU A 102 2.78 -4.36 10.55
N ALA A 103 2.81 -4.15 11.87
CA ALA A 103 2.03 -4.89 12.85
C ALA A 103 0.56 -4.48 12.87
N LEU A 104 0.21 -3.29 12.33
CA LEU A 104 -1.19 -2.88 12.25
C LEU A 104 -1.99 -3.84 11.36
N PRO A 105 -3.28 -4.06 11.68
CA PRO A 105 -4.22 -4.66 10.75
C PRO A 105 -4.20 -3.93 9.40
N GLU A 106 -4.21 -4.69 8.30
CA GLU A 106 -4.15 -4.22 6.91
C GLU A 106 -5.03 -2.97 6.65
N LYS A 107 -6.29 -3.03 7.09
CA LYS A 107 -7.27 -1.93 6.94
C LYS A 107 -6.84 -0.59 7.53
N TYR A 108 -5.89 -0.55 8.45
CA TYR A 108 -5.36 0.68 9.04
C TYR A 108 -3.98 1.06 8.48
N ARG A 109 -3.21 0.07 8.03
CA ARG A 109 -1.86 0.26 7.51
C ARG A 109 -1.84 1.10 6.23
N THR A 110 -2.64 0.72 5.23
CA THR A 110 -2.64 1.42 3.92
C THR A 110 -3.02 2.91 4.05
N PRO A 111 -4.09 3.31 4.78
CA PRO A 111 -4.37 4.73 4.98
C PRO A 111 -3.26 5.48 5.71
N ILE A 112 -2.60 4.86 6.70
CA ILE A 112 -1.47 5.47 7.40
C ILE A 112 -0.29 5.67 6.46
N HIS A 113 0.02 4.67 5.63
CA HIS A 113 1.08 4.77 4.65
C HIS A 113 0.82 5.92 3.66
N LEU A 114 -0.38 5.96 3.06
CA LEU A 114 -0.75 7.01 2.11
C LEU A 114 -0.74 8.42 2.72
N PHE A 115 -1.09 8.56 4.01
CA PHE A 115 -1.12 9.87 4.66
C PHE A 115 0.27 10.37 5.08
N TYR A 116 1.07 9.52 5.72
CA TYR A 116 2.32 9.95 6.35
C TYR A 116 3.56 9.79 5.46
N TYR A 117 3.54 8.87 4.50
CA TYR A 117 4.68 8.59 3.63
C TYR A 117 4.47 9.10 2.21
N GLU A 118 3.21 9.12 1.75
CA GLU A 118 2.86 9.62 0.42
C GLU A 118 2.27 11.04 0.44
N GLU A 119 2.07 11.61 1.63
CA GLU A 119 1.60 12.98 1.88
C GLU A 119 0.20 13.32 1.30
N TYR A 120 -0.63 12.32 1.01
CA TYR A 120 -1.99 12.55 0.52
C TYR A 120 -2.93 13.08 1.59
N ALA A 121 -3.77 14.04 1.20
CA ALA A 121 -4.86 14.51 2.02
C ALA A 121 -5.96 13.44 2.15
N VAL A 122 -6.78 13.55 3.19
CA VAL A 122 -7.86 12.59 3.47
C VAL A 122 -8.79 12.37 2.28
N ARG A 123 -9.10 13.44 1.53
CA ARG A 123 -9.95 13.38 0.34
C ARG A 123 -9.32 12.52 -0.75
N GLU A 124 -8.05 12.76 -1.07
CA GLU A 124 -7.31 12.02 -2.10
C GLU A 124 -7.16 10.55 -1.71
N ILE A 125 -6.88 10.27 -0.43
CA ILE A 125 -6.86 8.90 0.09
C ILE A 125 -8.22 8.22 -0.09
N ALA A 126 -9.33 8.95 0.09
CA ALA A 126 -10.67 8.42 -0.10
C ALA A 126 -10.89 8.01 -1.57
N GLU A 127 -10.42 8.82 -2.50
CA GLU A 127 -10.48 8.56 -3.94
C GLU A 127 -9.56 7.39 -4.35
N ILE A 128 -8.33 7.32 -3.83
CA ILE A 128 -7.37 6.23 -4.07
C ILE A 128 -7.90 4.90 -3.53
N LEU A 129 -8.45 4.89 -2.32
CA LEU A 129 -8.88 3.68 -1.64
C LEU A 129 -10.31 3.25 -1.97
N ASP A 130 -11.04 4.05 -2.74
CA ASP A 130 -12.48 3.91 -3.04
C ASP A 130 -13.33 3.85 -1.77
N MET A 131 -13.26 4.92 -0.97
CA MET A 131 -13.85 5.01 0.36
C MET A 131 -14.46 6.39 0.62
N THR A 132 -15.32 6.49 1.65
CA THR A 132 -15.74 7.80 2.16
C THR A 132 -14.65 8.45 3.00
N GLU A 133 -14.53 9.79 2.96
CA GLU A 133 -13.62 10.53 3.84
C GLU A 133 -13.80 10.19 5.32
N GLY A 134 -15.06 10.01 5.76
CA GLY A 134 -15.36 9.62 7.14
C GLY A 134 -14.79 8.25 7.52
N ALA A 135 -14.78 7.30 6.59
CA ALA A 135 -14.17 6.00 6.79
C ALA A 135 -12.64 6.09 6.82
N VAL A 136 -12.03 6.94 5.97
CA VAL A 136 -10.59 7.23 6.00
C VAL A 136 -10.19 7.86 7.33
N LYS A 137 -10.85 8.94 7.77
CA LYS A 137 -10.62 9.60 9.08
C LYS A 137 -10.71 8.60 10.23
N THR A 138 -11.72 7.72 10.20
CA THR A 138 -11.91 6.68 11.21
C THR A 138 -10.77 5.67 11.21
N ARG A 139 -10.32 5.21 10.05
CA ARG A 139 -9.21 4.26 9.92
C ARG A 139 -7.89 4.89 10.36
N LEU A 140 -7.61 6.13 9.97
CA LEU A 140 -6.45 6.89 10.42
C LEU A 140 -6.44 7.07 11.93
N ARG A 141 -7.56 7.50 12.53
CA ARG A 141 -7.68 7.65 13.99
C ARG A 141 -7.45 6.31 14.70
N ARG A 142 -8.11 5.25 14.27
CA ARG A 142 -7.97 3.92 14.89
C ARG A 142 -6.55 3.37 14.73
N GLY A 143 -5.94 3.56 13.57
CA GLY A 143 -4.57 3.16 13.31
C GLY A 143 -3.58 3.90 14.21
N ARG A 144 -3.71 5.24 14.34
CA ARG A 144 -2.89 6.03 15.28
C ARG A 144 -3.05 5.56 16.72
N ASN A 145 -4.27 5.34 17.19
CA ASN A 145 -4.50 4.85 18.55
C ASN A 145 -3.89 3.45 18.80
N LEU A 146 -3.76 2.63 17.76
CA LEU A 146 -3.07 1.34 17.86
C LEU A 146 -1.55 1.54 17.92
N LEU A 147 -1.00 2.40 17.06
CA LEU A 147 0.42 2.74 17.08
C LEU A 147 0.82 3.36 18.42
N GLU A 148 0.02 4.28 18.97
CA GLU A 148 0.25 4.91 20.27
C GLU A 148 0.28 3.87 21.40
N LYS A 149 -0.55 2.83 21.34
CA LYS A 149 -0.53 1.74 22.33
C LYS A 149 0.68 0.81 22.19
N THR A 150 1.18 0.64 20.98
CA THR A 150 2.34 -0.21 20.69
C THR A 150 3.64 0.51 21.03
N LEU A 151 3.77 1.77 20.58
CA LEU A 151 4.97 2.60 20.77
C LEU A 151 5.00 3.30 22.14
N GLY A 152 3.84 3.66 22.71
CA GLY A 152 3.73 4.30 24.02
C GLY A 152 3.88 3.35 25.22
N LYS A 153 4.19 2.07 24.99
CA LYS A 153 4.57 1.10 26.03
C LYS A 153 6.09 0.96 26.22
N GLU A 154 6.89 1.66 25.41
CA GLU A 154 8.36 1.69 25.52
C GLU A 154 8.87 2.94 26.29
N GLY A 155 8.01 3.61 27.07
CA GLY A 155 8.35 4.72 27.95
C GLY A 155 8.17 4.39 29.42
#